data_AF-Q0V362-F1
#
_entry.id   AF-Q0V362-F1
#
_cell.length_a   1.000
_cell.length_b   1.000
_cell.length_c   1.000
_cell.angle_alpha   90.00
_cell.angle_beta   90.00
_cell.angle_gamma   90.00
#
_symmetry.space_group_name_H-M   'P 1'
#
loop_
_entity.id
_entity.type
_entity.pdbx_description
1 polymer ?
#
loop_
_entity_poly.entity_id
_entity_poly.type
_entity_poly.pdbx_seq_one_letter_code
_entity_poly.pdbx_strand_id
1 'polypeptide(L)'
;MGERKSKSSCNTSTHSRSNMASTVTQQGVFVSSNAKIVRCPDGILTRLRRLHEAEIITLFTPFVPHPPATKLSKDMDPFEPLGRALPRQVRHVPYRLDKGMTDLHADFLPASGATVIVVCVTENVLRSNAKAFEQQVDFARNIWRKIHETSAIAGIPAILLLVSSDAAGQAYADAMQEFPALVMVNNYTTSALADAVRVLFGL
;
A
#
# COMPACT_ATOMS: atom_id res chain seq x y z
N MET A 1 7.56 -83.37 -27.19
CA MET A 1 6.73 -84.07 -28.19
C MET A 1 5.61 -83.13 -28.59
N GLY A 2 5.48 -82.78 -29.89
CA GLY A 2 4.36 -82.01 -30.48
C GLY A 2 4.40 -80.49 -30.23
N GLU A 3 4.89 -79.59 -31.08
CA GLU A 3 4.53 -79.20 -32.47
C GLU A 3 3.14 -78.55 -32.68
N ARG A 4 3.18 -77.30 -33.22
CA ARG A 4 2.32 -76.67 -34.27
C ARG A 4 0.95 -76.10 -33.83
N LYS A 5 0.38 -75.01 -34.40
CA LYS A 5 0.68 -74.11 -35.54
C LYS A 5 -0.26 -72.87 -35.55
N SER A 6 0.28 -71.74 -36.00
CA SER A 6 -0.22 -70.76 -37.00
C SER A 6 -1.57 -70.00 -36.90
N LYS A 7 -1.46 -68.67 -37.05
CA LYS A 7 -2.20 -67.72 -37.96
C LYS A 7 -1.53 -66.34 -37.80
N SER A 8 -0.81 -65.73 -38.74
CA SER A 8 -1.07 -65.23 -40.12
C SER A 8 -2.02 -64.03 -40.24
N SER A 9 -1.40 -62.92 -40.68
CA SER A 9 -1.85 -61.78 -41.52
C SER A 9 -2.64 -60.59 -40.96
N CYS A 10 -1.90 -59.47 -40.81
CA CYS A 10 -2.01 -58.16 -41.49
C CYS A 10 -3.38 -57.62 -41.96
N ASN A 11 -3.73 -56.41 -41.49
CA ASN A 11 -4.02 -55.26 -42.37
C ASN A 11 -4.07 -53.91 -41.61
N THR A 12 -3.13 -53.04 -42.00
CA THR A 12 -3.21 -51.59 -42.34
C THR A 12 -4.23 -50.61 -41.75
N SER A 13 -3.68 -49.40 -41.48
CA SER A 13 -4.28 -48.05 -41.37
C SER A 13 -5.16 -47.79 -40.13
N THR A 14 -4.99 -46.70 -39.36
CA THR A 14 -4.84 -45.30 -39.81
C THR A 14 -4.10 -44.48 -38.75
N HIS A 15 -3.15 -43.65 -39.17
CA HIS A 15 -2.57 -42.60 -38.33
C HIS A 15 -3.65 -41.58 -37.95
N SER A 16 -3.84 -41.36 -36.65
CA SER A 16 -4.42 -40.13 -36.12
C SER A 16 -3.49 -39.60 -35.04
N ARG A 17 -2.67 -38.61 -35.42
CA ARG A 17 -1.91 -37.77 -34.50
C ARG A 17 -2.91 -36.93 -33.69
N SER A 18 -3.20 -37.34 -32.46
CA SER A 18 -3.75 -36.42 -31.47
C SER A 18 -2.58 -35.79 -30.70
N ASN A 19 -2.23 -34.57 -31.10
CA ASN A 19 -1.43 -33.67 -30.29
C ASN A 19 -2.24 -33.35 -29.02
N MET A 20 -2.00 -34.12 -27.95
CA MET A 20 -2.36 -33.70 -26.60
C MET A 20 -1.36 -32.61 -26.19
N ALA A 21 -1.63 -31.39 -26.65
CA ALA A 21 -1.11 -30.19 -26.01
C ALA A 21 -1.64 -30.20 -24.58
N SER A 22 -0.79 -30.63 -23.65
CA SER A 22 -1.04 -30.42 -22.23
C SER A 22 -0.95 -28.92 -22.00
N THR A 23 -2.09 -28.26 -22.08
CA THR A 23 -2.30 -26.91 -21.58
C THR A 23 -2.03 -26.95 -20.08
N VAL A 24 -0.77 -26.75 -19.72
CA VAL A 24 -0.40 -26.28 -18.40
C VAL A 24 -1.10 -24.94 -18.26
N THR A 25 -2.28 -24.98 -17.64
CA THR A 25 -2.96 -23.79 -17.18
C THR A 25 -2.09 -23.31 -16.04
N GLN A 26 -1.15 -22.41 -16.37
CA GLN A 26 -0.51 -21.58 -15.36
C GLN A 26 -1.65 -20.79 -14.72
N GLN A 27 -2.23 -21.35 -13.67
CA GLN A 27 -2.80 -20.57 -12.58
C GLN A 27 -1.62 -19.76 -12.04
N GLY A 28 -1.33 -18.66 -12.72
CA GLY A 28 -0.59 -17.56 -12.13
C GLY A 28 -1.38 -17.22 -10.89
N VAL A 29 -0.80 -17.52 -9.73
CA VAL A 29 -1.22 -16.90 -8.49
C VAL A 29 -1.04 -15.40 -8.76
N PHE A 30 -2.12 -14.73 -9.16
CA PHE A 30 -2.18 -13.29 -9.08
C PHE A 30 -2.06 -13.02 -7.59
N VAL A 31 -0.84 -12.76 -7.13
CA VAL A 31 -0.62 -12.17 -5.83
C VAL A 31 -1.32 -10.83 -5.94
N SER A 32 -2.55 -10.74 -5.41
CA SER A 32 -3.28 -9.49 -5.38
C SER A 32 -2.38 -8.49 -4.68
N SER A 33 -2.02 -7.40 -5.36
CA SER A 33 -1.22 -6.33 -4.77
C SER A 33 -1.79 -5.96 -3.42
N ASN A 34 -0.95 -5.89 -2.38
CA ASN A 34 -1.41 -5.53 -1.04
C ASN A 34 -1.88 -4.07 -0.98
N ALA A 35 -1.60 -3.28 -2.02
CA ALA A 35 -2.00 -1.88 -2.13
C ALA A 35 -2.73 -1.56 -3.44
N LYS A 36 -3.59 -0.54 -3.41
CA LYS A 36 -4.31 0.00 -4.58
C LYS A 36 -4.54 1.51 -4.44
N ILE A 37 -4.49 2.23 -5.55
CA ILE A 37 -4.97 3.62 -5.60
C ILE A 37 -6.50 3.58 -5.62
N VAL A 38 -7.14 4.22 -4.65
CA VAL A 38 -8.62 4.35 -4.63
C VAL A 38 -9.03 5.54 -5.49
N ARG A 39 -8.33 6.65 -5.30
CA ARG A 39 -8.47 7.89 -6.06
C ARG A 39 -7.18 8.67 -5.94
N CYS A 40 -6.76 9.32 -7.01
CA CYS A 40 -5.63 10.25 -6.98
C CYS A 40 -5.66 11.07 -8.27
N PRO A 41 -5.78 12.41 -8.21
CA PRO A 41 -5.62 13.24 -9.39
C PRO A 41 -4.26 13.01 -10.04
N ASP A 42 -4.24 12.89 -11.38
CA ASP A 42 -3.01 12.65 -12.14
C ASP A 42 -1.92 13.70 -11.87
N GLY A 43 -2.32 14.95 -11.62
CA GLY A 43 -1.40 16.03 -11.25
C GLY A 43 -0.65 15.76 -9.94
N ILE A 44 -1.33 15.26 -8.90
CA ILE A 44 -0.71 14.91 -7.61
C ILE A 44 0.25 13.75 -7.79
N LEU A 45 -0.19 12.70 -8.49
CA LEU A 45 0.62 11.50 -8.71
C LEU A 45 1.86 11.78 -9.58
N THR A 46 1.68 12.58 -10.64
CA THR A 46 2.78 13.02 -11.51
C THR A 46 3.78 13.88 -10.76
N ARG A 47 3.31 14.82 -9.93
CA ARG A 47 4.17 15.68 -9.11
C ARG A 47 4.98 14.85 -8.10
N LEU A 48 4.36 13.88 -7.44
CA LEU A 48 5.02 12.95 -6.51
C LEU A 48 6.13 12.15 -7.22
N ARG A 49 5.83 11.58 -8.39
CA ARG A 49 6.79 10.76 -9.16
C ARG A 49 7.94 11.57 -9.75
N ARG A 50 7.76 12.88 -9.92
CA ARG A 50 8.76 13.82 -10.44
C ARG A 50 9.42 14.66 -9.36
N LEU A 51 9.32 14.27 -8.08
CA LEU A 51 10.09 14.91 -7.01
C LEU A 51 11.58 14.92 -7.36
N HIS A 52 12.16 16.11 -7.26
CA HIS A 52 13.60 16.30 -7.39
C HIS A 52 14.33 15.57 -6.24
N GLU A 53 15.58 15.14 -6.46
CA GLU A 53 16.32 14.32 -5.48
C GLU A 53 16.55 15.03 -4.14
N ALA A 54 16.70 16.35 -4.16
CA ALA A 54 16.83 17.19 -2.97
C ALA A 54 15.51 17.44 -2.23
N GLU A 55 14.36 17.06 -2.81
CA GLU A 55 13.07 17.23 -2.16
C GLU A 55 12.78 16.11 -1.16
N ILE A 56 12.28 16.51 0.01
CA ILE A 56 12.02 15.60 1.12
C ILE A 56 10.54 15.21 1.12
N ILE A 57 10.26 13.92 1.30
CA ILE A 57 8.92 13.42 1.61
C ILE A 57 8.74 13.48 3.12
N THR A 58 7.81 14.30 3.61
CA THR A 58 7.40 14.25 5.01
C THR A 58 6.36 13.14 5.18
N LEU A 59 6.71 12.15 6.00
CA LEU A 59 5.90 10.98 6.26
C LEU A 59 5.34 11.07 7.68
N PHE A 60 4.05 11.39 7.79
CA PHE A 60 3.34 11.44 9.07
C PHE A 60 2.75 10.07 9.41
N THR A 61 3.20 9.47 10.51
CA THR A 61 2.81 8.11 10.91
C THR A 61 2.17 8.08 12.29
N PRO A 62 1.08 7.32 12.48
CA PRO A 62 0.44 7.24 13.78
C PRO A 62 1.27 6.35 14.71
N PHE A 63 1.41 6.75 15.97
CA PHE A 63 1.98 5.90 17.01
C PHE A 63 0.96 4.82 17.41
N VAL A 64 1.12 3.62 16.87
CA VAL A 64 0.17 2.50 17.02
C VAL A 64 0.89 1.18 17.34
N PRO A 65 0.16 0.17 17.87
CA PRO A 65 0.72 -1.16 18.05
C PRO A 65 1.25 -1.77 16.74
N HIS A 66 2.27 -2.60 16.86
CA HIS A 66 2.78 -3.39 15.75
C HIS A 66 1.73 -4.37 15.20
N PRO A 67 1.82 -4.74 13.90
CA PRO A 67 0.94 -5.77 13.37
C PRO A 67 1.25 -7.10 14.07
N PRO A 68 0.24 -7.95 14.38
CA PRO A 68 0.44 -9.15 15.20
C PRO A 68 1.50 -10.13 14.64
N ALA A 69 1.65 -10.17 13.32
CA ALA A 69 2.60 -11.05 12.63
C ALA A 69 3.96 -10.40 12.31
N THR A 70 4.27 -9.24 12.91
CA THR A 70 5.53 -8.54 12.59
C THR A 70 6.76 -9.31 13.09
N LYS A 71 7.85 -9.17 12.34
CA LYS A 71 9.20 -9.55 12.77
C LYS A 71 10.03 -8.34 13.22
N LEU A 72 9.47 -7.13 13.14
CA LEU A 72 10.13 -5.93 13.64
C LEU A 72 10.31 -6.03 15.16
N SER A 73 11.44 -5.50 15.63
CA SER A 73 11.65 -5.36 17.07
C SER A 73 10.60 -4.43 17.66
N LYS A 74 10.13 -4.71 18.87
CA LYS A 74 8.97 -4.03 19.49
C LYS A 74 9.22 -2.54 19.77
N ASP A 75 10.47 -2.13 19.81
CA ASP A 75 10.95 -0.75 20.00
C ASP A 75 11.07 0.04 18.68
N MET A 76 10.88 -0.61 17.53
CA MET A 76 10.90 0.03 16.22
C MET A 76 9.57 0.73 15.92
N ASP A 77 9.61 1.73 15.03
CA ASP A 77 8.37 2.28 14.47
C ASP A 77 7.77 1.28 13.47
N PRO A 78 6.47 0.94 13.56
CA PRO A 78 5.85 -0.05 12.67
C PRO A 78 5.78 0.40 11.20
N PHE A 79 5.99 1.68 10.92
CA PHE A 79 6.05 2.28 9.58
C PHE A 79 7.47 2.59 9.11
N GLU A 80 8.50 2.25 9.89
CA GLU A 80 9.88 2.33 9.43
C GLU A 80 10.09 1.67 8.05
N PRO A 81 9.50 0.49 7.75
CA PRO A 81 9.63 -0.10 6.42
C PRO A 81 9.03 0.73 5.28
N LEU A 82 8.00 1.52 5.55
CA LEU A 82 7.43 2.45 4.56
C LEU A 82 8.43 3.56 4.25
N GLY A 83 9.02 4.17 5.28
CA GLY A 83 10.05 5.20 5.14
C GLY A 83 11.25 4.70 4.34
N ARG A 84 11.74 3.50 4.63
CA ARG A 84 12.87 2.88 3.92
C ARG A 84 12.56 2.55 2.45
N ALA A 85 11.31 2.19 2.14
CA ALA A 85 10.94 1.80 0.78
C ALA A 85 10.81 3.01 -0.17
N LEU A 86 10.58 4.22 0.34
CA LEU A 86 10.42 5.42 -0.47
C LEU A 86 11.71 5.78 -1.23
N PRO A 87 11.64 6.15 -2.52
CA PRO A 87 12.81 6.39 -3.39
C PRO A 87 13.43 7.80 -3.22
N ARG A 88 13.09 8.51 -2.14
CA ARG A 88 13.49 9.90 -1.87
C ARG A 88 13.87 10.04 -0.41
N GLN A 89 14.53 11.15 -0.06
CA GLN A 89 14.80 11.44 1.34
C GLN A 89 13.48 11.56 2.11
N VAL A 90 13.39 10.85 3.24
CA VAL A 90 12.18 10.83 4.07
C VAL A 90 12.46 11.53 5.39
N ARG A 91 11.57 12.45 5.75
CA ARG A 91 11.45 12.93 7.12
C ARG A 91 10.30 12.18 7.79
N HIS A 92 10.65 11.23 8.66
CA HIS A 92 9.69 10.46 9.42
C HIS A 92 9.20 11.28 10.63
N VAL A 93 7.90 11.56 10.70
CA VAL A 93 7.30 12.40 11.74
C VAL A 93 6.16 11.63 12.40
N PRO A 94 6.44 10.89 13.49
CA PRO A 94 5.39 10.18 14.20
C PRO A 94 4.47 11.16 14.92
N TYR A 95 3.18 10.88 14.92
CA TYR A 95 2.17 11.65 15.64
C TYR A 95 1.42 10.77 16.64
N ARG A 96 1.05 11.37 17.77
CA ARG A 96 0.29 10.68 18.82
C ARG A 96 -1.18 10.99 18.71
N LEU A 97 -2.01 9.94 18.81
CA LEU A 97 -3.45 10.04 18.65
C LEU A 97 -4.13 10.90 19.73
N ASP A 98 -3.55 10.93 20.94
CA ASP A 98 -4.05 11.72 22.06
C ASP A 98 -3.68 13.21 22.00
N LYS A 99 -2.67 13.57 21.19
CA LYS A 99 -2.22 14.95 21.04
C LYS A 99 -2.69 15.60 19.74
N GLY A 100 -2.93 14.81 18.71
CA GLY A 100 -3.26 15.33 17.38
C GLY A 100 -2.10 16.12 16.76
N MET A 101 -2.45 17.06 15.87
CA MET A 101 -1.48 17.91 15.20
C MET A 101 -0.95 18.98 16.17
N THR A 102 0.36 19.20 16.13
CA THR A 102 1.08 20.23 16.92
C THR A 102 1.83 21.16 15.99
N ASP A 103 2.31 22.30 16.50
CA ASP A 103 3.08 23.27 15.73
C ASP A 103 4.32 22.65 15.08
N LEU A 104 5.02 21.76 15.80
CA LEU A 104 6.14 21.00 15.25
C LEU A 104 5.80 20.24 13.95
N HIS A 105 4.59 19.69 13.83
CA HIS A 105 4.17 19.03 12.59
C HIS A 105 4.00 20.04 11.44
N ALA A 106 3.47 21.22 11.75
CA ALA A 106 3.32 22.30 10.78
C ALA A 106 4.67 22.84 10.29
N ASP A 107 5.66 22.93 11.19
CA ASP A 107 7.00 23.45 10.89
C ASP A 107 7.76 22.60 9.87
N PHE A 108 7.37 21.33 9.67
CA PHE A 108 7.96 20.47 8.66
C PHE A 108 7.39 20.70 7.25
N LEU A 109 6.18 21.25 7.13
CA LEU A 109 5.50 21.41 5.84
C LEU A 109 6.24 22.34 4.87
N PRO A 110 6.79 23.50 5.27
CA PRO A 110 7.54 24.40 4.38
C PRO A 110 8.73 23.76 3.66
N ALA A 111 9.36 22.75 4.27
CA ALA A 111 10.51 22.05 3.70
C ALA A 111 10.13 20.73 2.99
N SER A 112 8.84 20.44 2.83
CA SER A 112 8.37 19.21 2.20
C SER A 112 8.23 19.39 0.69
N GLY A 113 8.72 18.45 -0.11
CA GLY A 113 8.37 18.36 -1.52
C GLY A 113 7.08 17.57 -1.75
N ALA A 114 6.76 16.65 -0.83
CA ALA A 114 5.50 15.93 -0.76
C ALA A 114 5.19 15.54 0.68
N THR A 115 3.91 15.29 0.95
CA THR A 115 3.45 14.78 2.25
C THR A 115 2.72 13.46 2.06
N VAL A 116 3.06 12.46 2.88
CA VAL A 116 2.30 11.21 3.02
C VAL A 116 1.76 11.14 4.43
N ILE A 117 0.45 11.00 4.58
CA ILE A 117 -0.23 10.93 5.87
C ILE A 117 -0.79 9.51 6.01
N VAL A 118 -0.33 8.78 7.01
CA VAL A 118 -0.80 7.42 7.27
C VAL A 118 -2.00 7.45 8.21
N VAL A 119 -3.07 6.73 7.85
CA VAL A 119 -4.21 6.42 8.70
C VAL A 119 -4.30 4.90 8.82
N CYS A 120 -4.19 4.37 10.03
CA CYS A 120 -4.18 2.93 10.31
C CYS A 120 -5.38 2.51 11.16
N VAL A 121 -6.24 1.69 10.57
CA VAL A 121 -7.52 1.22 11.15
C VAL A 121 -7.63 -0.29 11.13
N THR A 122 -6.51 -1.00 11.25
CA THR A 122 -6.52 -2.45 11.41
C THR A 122 -7.13 -2.86 12.75
N GLU A 123 -7.64 -4.09 12.84
CA GLU A 123 -8.38 -4.57 14.01
C GLU A 123 -7.60 -4.37 15.33
N ASN A 124 -6.31 -4.68 15.34
CA ASN A 124 -5.47 -4.53 16.54
C ASN A 124 -5.28 -3.06 16.98
N VAL A 125 -5.30 -2.11 16.04
CA VAL A 125 -5.24 -0.67 16.35
C VAL A 125 -6.57 -0.22 16.93
N LEU A 126 -7.68 -0.56 16.30
CA LEU A 126 -9.03 -0.22 16.78
C LEU A 126 -9.34 -0.88 18.13
N ARG A 127 -8.87 -2.11 18.36
CA ARG A 127 -9.00 -2.81 19.63
C ARG A 127 -8.17 -2.16 20.75
N SER A 128 -7.02 -1.57 20.40
CA SER A 128 -6.19 -0.81 21.36
C SER A 128 -6.74 0.59 21.64
N ASN A 129 -7.42 1.20 20.67
CA ASN A 129 -8.04 2.51 20.80
C ASN A 129 -9.24 2.63 19.85
N ALA A 130 -10.45 2.59 20.41
CA ALA A 130 -11.70 2.64 19.65
C ALA A 130 -11.90 3.96 18.88
N LYS A 131 -11.25 5.05 19.31
CA LYS A 131 -11.30 6.37 18.66
C LYS A 131 -10.16 6.59 17.66
N ALA A 132 -9.34 5.56 17.40
CA ALA A 132 -8.16 5.72 16.57
C ALA A 132 -8.48 6.22 15.16
N PHE A 133 -9.59 5.80 14.57
CA PHE A 133 -9.99 6.28 13.24
C PHE A 133 -10.23 7.80 13.27
N GLU A 134 -11.15 8.26 14.12
CA GLU A 134 -11.52 9.68 14.24
C GLU A 134 -10.29 10.57 14.52
N GLN A 135 -9.45 10.17 15.47
CA GLN A 135 -8.26 10.93 15.86
C GLN A 135 -7.23 11.06 14.72
N GLN A 136 -7.03 9.98 13.94
CA GLN A 136 -6.12 9.99 12.80
C GLN A 136 -6.66 10.81 11.63
N VAL A 137 -7.97 10.74 11.39
CA VAL A 137 -8.63 11.56 10.36
C VAL A 137 -8.56 13.04 10.74
N ASP A 138 -8.78 13.39 12.00
CA ASP A 138 -8.65 14.78 12.46
C ASP A 138 -7.23 15.30 12.32
N PHE A 139 -6.22 14.48 12.64
CA PHE A 139 -4.82 14.80 12.34
C PHE A 139 -4.62 15.07 10.84
N ALA A 140 -5.07 14.16 9.98
CA ALA A 140 -4.92 14.29 8.53
C ALA A 140 -5.63 15.54 7.99
N ARG A 141 -6.82 15.86 8.50
CA ARG A 141 -7.58 17.07 8.12
C ARG A 141 -6.84 18.34 8.51
N ASN A 142 -6.23 18.37 9.68
CA ASN A 142 -5.47 19.53 10.14
C ASN A 142 -4.22 19.76 9.29
N ILE A 143 -3.48 18.70 8.94
CA ILE A 143 -2.33 18.79 8.02
C ILE A 143 -2.80 19.27 6.64
N TRP A 144 -3.84 18.65 6.08
CA TRP A 144 -4.39 19.02 4.78
C TRP A 144 -4.82 20.48 4.74
N ARG A 145 -5.55 20.94 5.76
CA ARG A 145 -5.97 22.33 5.92
C ARG A 145 -4.77 23.27 5.96
N LYS A 146 -3.74 22.94 6.75
CA LYS A 146 -2.54 23.78 6.88
C LYS A 146 -1.81 23.96 5.55
N ILE A 147 -1.72 22.90 4.73
CA ILE A 147 -1.15 22.95 3.38
C ILE A 147 -1.94 23.91 2.49
N HIS A 148 -3.28 23.86 2.53
CA HIS A 148 -4.12 24.67 1.65
C HIS A 148 -4.24 26.13 2.08
N GLU A 149 -4.23 26.40 3.39
CA GLU A 149 -4.30 27.76 3.94
C GLU A 149 -2.98 28.53 3.82
N THR A 150 -1.86 27.82 3.65
CA THR A 150 -0.53 28.43 3.56
C THR A 150 -0.12 28.54 2.09
N SER A 151 -0.27 29.73 1.50
CA SER A 151 -0.02 29.99 0.08
C SER A 151 1.35 29.51 -0.43
N ALA A 152 2.39 29.63 0.39
CA ALA A 152 3.75 29.19 0.04
C ALA A 152 3.87 27.67 -0.20
N ILE A 153 2.95 26.87 0.34
CA ILE A 153 2.98 25.40 0.27
C ILE A 153 1.71 24.77 -0.31
N ALA A 154 0.75 25.55 -0.80
CA ALA A 154 -0.51 25.06 -1.34
C ALA A 154 -0.34 24.10 -2.55
N GLY A 155 0.83 24.09 -3.19
CA GLY A 155 1.18 23.17 -4.28
C GLY A 155 1.84 21.86 -3.87
N ILE A 156 2.09 21.63 -2.57
CA ILE A 156 2.70 20.37 -2.09
C ILE A 156 1.68 19.24 -2.25
N PRO A 157 2.02 18.16 -2.99
CA PRO A 157 1.15 16.97 -3.06
C PRO A 157 1.02 16.34 -1.67
N ALA A 158 -0.21 16.17 -1.21
CA ALA A 158 -0.53 15.44 0.01
C ALA A 158 -1.33 14.18 -0.33
N ILE A 159 -0.84 13.03 0.14
CA ILE A 159 -1.41 11.71 -0.13
C ILE A 159 -1.77 11.04 1.18
N LEU A 160 -2.99 10.52 1.27
CA LEU A 160 -3.44 9.70 2.38
C LEU A 160 -3.17 8.22 2.09
N LEU A 161 -2.42 7.55 2.97
CA LEU A 161 -2.21 6.10 2.95
C LEU A 161 -3.10 5.46 4.02
N LEU A 162 -4.18 4.83 3.59
CA LEU A 162 -5.11 4.11 4.44
C LEU A 162 -4.68 2.65 4.60
N VAL A 163 -4.33 2.26 5.81
CA VAL A 163 -4.04 0.89 6.20
C VAL A 163 -5.28 0.29 6.84
N SER A 164 -5.89 -0.73 6.20
CA SER A 164 -7.04 -1.46 6.76
C SER A 164 -6.93 -2.96 6.48
N SER A 165 -7.25 -3.79 7.47
CA SER A 165 -7.12 -5.24 7.40
C SER A 165 -8.36 -5.98 6.90
N ASP A 166 -9.48 -5.28 6.69
CA ASP A 166 -10.78 -5.90 6.48
C ASP A 166 -11.57 -5.32 5.31
N ALA A 167 -12.71 -5.94 5.02
CA ALA A 167 -13.65 -5.49 4.02
C ALA A 167 -14.21 -4.08 4.30
N ALA A 168 -14.11 -3.58 5.53
CA ALA A 168 -14.54 -2.24 5.91
C ALA A 168 -13.56 -1.14 5.46
N GLY A 169 -12.38 -1.50 4.94
CA GLY A 169 -11.44 -0.55 4.35
C GLY A 169 -12.08 0.41 3.33
N GLN A 170 -13.05 -0.05 2.54
CA GLN A 170 -13.76 0.81 1.60
C GLN A 170 -14.65 1.84 2.33
N ALA A 171 -15.36 1.43 3.38
CA ALA A 171 -16.19 2.34 4.17
C ALA A 171 -15.34 3.45 4.83
N TYR A 172 -14.14 3.12 5.32
CA TYR A 172 -13.21 4.13 5.82
C TYR A 172 -12.71 5.07 4.70
N ALA A 173 -12.41 4.53 3.51
CA ALA A 173 -12.03 5.36 2.37
C ALA A 173 -13.15 6.30 1.92
N ASP A 174 -14.41 5.85 2.04
CA ASP A 174 -15.63 6.60 1.74
C ASP A 174 -15.97 7.65 2.80
N ALA A 175 -15.54 7.45 4.05
CA ALA A 175 -15.65 8.45 5.11
C ALA A 175 -14.61 9.58 5.01
N MET A 176 -13.67 9.48 4.06
CA MET A 176 -12.54 10.40 3.88
C MET A 176 -12.53 11.07 2.48
N GLN A 177 -13.69 11.21 1.84
CA GLN A 177 -13.80 11.72 0.46
C GLN A 177 -13.20 13.12 0.25
N GLU A 178 -13.03 13.90 1.32
CA GLU A 178 -12.37 15.20 1.28
C GLU A 178 -10.89 15.13 0.87
N PHE A 179 -10.23 13.97 1.02
CA PHE A 179 -8.86 13.77 0.57
C PHE A 179 -8.85 13.26 -0.88
N PRO A 180 -8.32 14.03 -1.84
CA PRO A 180 -8.39 13.68 -3.26
C PRO A 180 -7.43 12.54 -3.63
N ALA A 181 -6.29 12.41 -2.95
CA ALA A 181 -5.32 11.35 -3.15
C ALA A 181 -5.35 10.36 -1.98
N LEU A 182 -5.89 9.17 -2.23
CA LEU A 182 -6.00 8.08 -1.26
C LEU A 182 -5.50 6.77 -1.87
N VAL A 183 -4.53 6.17 -1.20
CA VAL A 183 -4.03 4.81 -1.47
C VAL A 183 -4.43 3.92 -0.31
N MET A 184 -4.97 2.75 -0.61
CA MET A 184 -5.27 1.72 0.39
C MET A 184 -4.18 0.67 0.39
N VAL A 185 -3.88 0.14 1.58
CA VAL A 185 -3.05 -1.03 1.79
C VAL A 185 -3.71 -1.96 2.81
N ASN A 186 -3.65 -3.27 2.57
CA ASN A 186 -4.40 -4.29 3.32
C ASN A 186 -3.80 -4.64 4.70
N ASN A 187 -2.59 -4.18 4.99
CA ASN A 187 -1.93 -4.27 6.29
C ASN A 187 -0.67 -3.38 6.25
N TYR A 188 0.09 -3.36 7.34
CA TYR A 188 1.32 -2.58 7.50
C TYR A 188 2.52 -3.48 7.83
N THR A 189 2.56 -4.66 7.23
CA THR A 189 3.77 -5.48 7.17
C THR A 189 4.78 -4.86 6.20
N THR A 190 6.06 -5.21 6.33
CA THR A 190 7.13 -4.74 5.43
C THR A 190 6.78 -4.92 3.95
N SER A 191 6.24 -6.07 3.56
CA SER A 191 5.87 -6.34 2.17
C SER A 191 4.70 -5.46 1.71
N ALA A 192 3.65 -5.31 2.51
CA ALA A 192 2.52 -4.49 2.12
C ALA A 192 2.86 -3.00 2.02
N LEU A 193 3.71 -2.50 2.92
CA LEU A 193 4.20 -1.12 2.85
C LEU A 193 5.09 -0.90 1.62
N ALA A 194 5.91 -1.89 1.24
CA ALA A 194 6.67 -1.85 -0.01
C ALA A 194 5.74 -1.84 -1.24
N ASP A 195 4.66 -2.62 -1.24
CA ASP A 195 3.65 -2.61 -2.32
C ASP A 195 2.98 -1.25 -2.45
N ALA A 196 2.67 -0.58 -1.33
CA ALA A 196 2.12 0.76 -1.34
C ALA A 196 3.06 1.76 -2.03
N VAL A 197 4.37 1.68 -1.77
CA VAL A 197 5.36 2.51 -2.47
C VAL A 197 5.43 2.18 -3.96
N ARG A 198 5.41 0.89 -4.33
CA ARG A 198 5.40 0.48 -5.74
C ARG A 198 4.21 1.08 -6.50
N VAL A 199 3.02 1.04 -5.89
CA VAL A 199 1.80 1.65 -6.45
C VAL A 199 1.94 3.18 -6.57
N LEU A 200 2.45 3.85 -5.54
CA LEU A 200 2.64 5.30 -5.53
C LEU A 200 3.63 5.76 -6.62
N PHE A 201 4.74 5.04 -6.81
CA PHE A 201 5.82 5.45 -7.70
C PHE A 201 5.79 4.78 -9.09
N GLY A 202 4.95 3.76 -9.28
CA GLY A 202 4.86 3.01 -10.54
C GLY A 202 6.08 2.11 -10.78
N LEU A 203 6.56 1.44 -9.72
CA LEU A 203 7.74 0.57 -9.70
C LEU A 203 7.39 -0.92 -9.82
#